data_AF-A0A973IHZ9-F1
#
_entry.id   AF-A0A973IHZ9-F1
#
_cell.length_a   1.000
_cell.length_b   1.000
_cell.length_c   1.000
_cell.angle_alpha   90.00
_cell.angle_beta   90.00
_cell.angle_gamma   90.00
#
_symmetry.space_group_name_H-M   'P 1'
#
loop_
_entity.id
_entity.type
_entity.pdbx_description
1 polymer ?
#
loop_
_entity_poly.entity_id
_entity_poly.type
_entity_poly.pdbx_seq_one_letter_code
_entity_poly.pdbx_strand_id
1 'polypeptide(L)'
;MAELERDRVREHLAGNTPPTLDESARAHYRARIAAQLKARNAVLVAHYYTDPEIQALAEATGGCVADSLEMARFGKDHPATTLIVAGVRFMGETAKIL
;
A
#
# COMPACT_ATOMS: atom_id res chain seq x y z
N MET A 1 16.65 15.75 28.33
CA MET A 1 16.87 15.30 26.93
C MET A 1 15.88 14.21 26.54
N ALA A 2 15.90 13.02 27.17
CA ALA A 2 14.98 11.91 26.82
C ALA A 2 13.48 12.24 26.98
N GLU A 3 13.10 13.11 27.92
CA GLU A 3 11.71 13.49 28.16
C GLU A 3 11.19 14.47 27.08
N LEU A 4 12.02 15.45 26.71
CA LEU A 4 11.77 16.37 25.61
C LEU A 4 11.63 15.64 24.25
N GLU A 5 12.42 14.58 24.04
CA GLU A 5 12.33 13.74 22.83
C GLU A 5 11.04 12.92 22.81
N ARG A 6 10.62 12.35 23.95
CA ARG A 6 9.34 11.64 24.07
C ARG A 6 8.15 12.55 23.80
N ASP A 7 8.17 13.77 24.31
CA ASP A 7 7.09 14.72 24.13
C ASP A 7 6.97 15.17 22.67
N ARG A 8 8.10 15.39 21.98
CA ARG A 8 8.12 15.69 20.53
C ARG A 8 7.56 14.54 19.69
N VAL A 9 7.89 13.29 20.03
CA VAL A 9 7.33 12.12 19.33
C VAL A 9 5.82 12.03 19.55
N ARG A 10 5.35 12.22 20.79
CA ARG A 10 3.91 12.20 21.10
C ARG A 10 3.14 13.29 20.36
N GLU A 11 3.66 14.50 20.34
CA GLU A 11 3.03 15.62 19.65
C GLU A 11 2.97 15.39 18.13
N HIS A 12 4.04 14.86 17.54
CA HIS A 12 4.06 14.47 16.13
C HIS A 12 3.04 13.39 15.81
N LEU A 13 2.92 12.35 16.65
CA LEU A 13 1.94 11.28 16.45
C LEU A 13 0.51 11.76 16.65
N ALA A 14 0.26 12.64 17.63
CA ALA A 14 -1.07 13.20 17.89
C ALA A 14 -1.59 14.05 16.72
N GLY A 15 -0.71 14.83 16.07
CA GLY A 15 -1.06 15.66 14.93
C GLY A 15 -1.32 14.89 13.63
N ASN A 16 -0.95 13.60 13.57
CA ASN A 16 -0.92 12.82 12.33
C ASN A 16 -1.90 11.64 12.32
N THR A 17 -2.97 11.72 13.12
CA THR A 17 -4.01 10.69 13.11
C THR A 17 -4.82 10.76 11.81
N PRO A 18 -4.86 9.71 10.98
CA PRO A 18 -5.68 9.71 9.78
C PRO A 18 -7.17 9.84 10.15
N PRO A 19 -7.99 10.52 9.33
CA PRO A 19 -9.42 10.56 9.54
C PRO A 19 -10.00 9.14 9.47
N THR A 20 -10.87 8.81 10.41
CA THR A 20 -11.60 7.52 10.39
C THR A 20 -12.60 7.54 9.24
N LEU A 21 -12.53 6.53 8.36
CA LEU A 21 -13.51 6.33 7.30
C LEU A 21 -14.69 5.50 7.81
N ASP A 22 -15.90 5.98 7.59
CA ASP A 22 -17.10 5.14 7.72
C ASP A 22 -17.15 4.07 6.62
N GLU A 23 -18.06 3.11 6.76
CA GLU A 23 -18.15 1.96 5.86
C GLU A 23 -18.55 2.35 4.43
N SER A 24 -19.39 3.38 4.28
CA SER A 24 -19.82 3.87 2.96
C SER A 24 -18.65 4.52 2.22
N ALA A 25 -17.89 5.37 2.90
CA ALA A 25 -16.69 5.99 2.36
C ALA A 25 -15.63 4.93 2.01
N ARG A 26 -15.44 3.94 2.87
CA ARG A 26 -14.53 2.81 2.63
C ARG A 26 -14.90 2.04 1.38
N ALA A 27 -16.17 1.63 1.25
CA ALA A 27 -16.69 0.94 0.07
C ALA A 27 -16.53 1.79 -1.19
N HIS A 28 -16.82 3.10 -1.11
CA HIS A 28 -16.64 4.04 -2.21
C HIS A 28 -15.18 4.10 -2.69
N TYR A 29 -14.22 4.24 -1.77
CA TYR A 29 -12.80 4.29 -2.14
C TYR A 29 -12.28 2.96 -2.68
N ARG A 30 -12.66 1.83 -2.09
CA ARG A 30 -12.29 0.49 -2.61
C ARG A 30 -12.76 0.30 -4.05
N ALA A 31 -14.03 0.63 -4.33
CA ALA A 31 -14.59 0.54 -5.67
C ALA A 31 -13.87 1.47 -6.65
N ARG A 32 -13.57 2.71 -6.24
CA ARG A 32 -12.83 3.66 -7.06
C ARG A 32 -11.40 3.19 -7.34
N ILE A 33 -10.67 2.73 -6.34
CA ILE A 33 -9.29 2.24 -6.52
C ILE A 33 -9.30 1.05 -7.48
N ALA A 34 -10.19 0.07 -7.29
CA ALA A 34 -10.32 -1.06 -8.20
C ALA A 34 -10.61 -0.63 -9.66
N ALA A 35 -11.51 0.34 -9.85
CA ALA A 35 -11.79 0.90 -11.17
C ALA A 35 -10.56 1.63 -11.77
N GLN A 36 -9.82 2.39 -10.96
CA GLN A 36 -8.63 3.11 -11.40
C GLN A 36 -7.46 2.19 -11.73
N LEU A 37 -7.29 1.08 -11.01
CA LEU A 37 -6.30 0.03 -11.30
C LEU A 37 -6.57 -0.57 -12.67
N LYS A 38 -7.81 -0.98 -12.95
CA LYS A 38 -8.23 -1.48 -14.27
C LYS A 38 -8.00 -0.44 -15.38
N ALA A 39 -8.44 0.79 -15.16
CA ALA A 39 -8.34 1.86 -16.15
C ALA A 39 -6.89 2.22 -16.52
N ARG A 40 -5.93 1.96 -15.63
CA ARG A 40 -4.50 2.23 -15.86
C ARG A 40 -3.71 0.97 -16.22
N ASN A 41 -4.37 -0.17 -16.40
CA ASN A 41 -3.73 -1.48 -16.54
C ASN A 41 -2.66 -1.68 -15.44
N ALA A 42 -3.08 -1.46 -14.19
CA ALA A 42 -2.23 -1.48 -13.01
C ALA A 42 -2.62 -2.62 -12.06
N VAL A 43 -1.63 -3.16 -11.36
CA VAL A 43 -1.82 -4.13 -10.27
C VAL A 43 -1.20 -3.60 -8.98
N LEU A 44 -1.85 -3.88 -7.85
CA LEU A 44 -1.42 -3.47 -6.52
C LEU A 44 -0.79 -4.65 -5.78
N VAL A 45 0.46 -4.54 -5.38
CA VAL A 45 1.13 -5.50 -4.48
C VAL A 45 1.36 -4.85 -3.12
N ALA A 46 1.19 -5.60 -2.04
CA ALA A 46 1.32 -5.09 -0.68
C ALA A 46 2.32 -5.89 0.15
N HIS A 47 3.11 -5.20 0.97
CA HIS A 47 3.99 -5.85 1.92
C HIS A 47 3.22 -6.33 3.16
N TYR A 48 3.67 -7.40 3.84
CA TYR A 48 3.07 -7.93 5.08
C TYR A 48 2.90 -6.91 6.22
N TYR A 49 3.64 -5.80 6.17
CA TYR A 49 3.62 -4.74 7.19
C TYR A 49 2.68 -3.58 6.85
N THR A 50 1.97 -3.66 5.73
CA THR A 50 0.95 -2.67 5.39
C THR A 50 -0.32 -2.88 6.22
N ASP A 51 -1.16 -1.86 6.28
CA ASP A 51 -2.46 -1.96 6.94
C ASP A 51 -3.31 -3.12 6.35
N PRO A 52 -4.02 -3.90 7.17
CA PRO A 52 -4.88 -5.01 6.70
C PRO A 52 -5.88 -4.60 5.60
N GLU A 53 -6.35 -3.34 5.60
CA GLU A 53 -7.21 -2.83 4.55
C GLU A 53 -6.52 -2.81 3.18
N ILE A 54 -5.25 -2.42 3.15
CA ILE A 54 -4.44 -2.37 1.94
C ILE A 54 -4.10 -3.78 1.46
N GLN A 55 -3.80 -4.69 2.40
CA GLN A 55 -3.59 -6.11 2.10
C GLN A 55 -4.82 -6.72 1.42
N ALA A 56 -6.00 -6.57 2.04
CA ALA A 56 -7.26 -7.06 1.50
C ALA A 56 -7.61 -6.42 0.14
N LEU A 57 -7.25 -5.15 -0.07
CA LEU A 57 -7.45 -4.48 -1.35
C LEU A 57 -6.54 -5.05 -2.46
N ALA A 58 -5.28 -5.34 -2.15
CA ALA A 58 -4.35 -5.96 -3.09
C ALA A 58 -4.91 -7.31 -3.58
N GLU A 59 -5.29 -8.20 -2.67
CA GLU A 59 -5.87 -9.51 -3.00
C GLU A 59 -7.18 -9.38 -3.78
N ALA A 60 -8.11 -8.53 -3.32
CA ALA A 60 -9.42 -8.35 -3.95
C ALA A 60 -9.32 -7.75 -5.37
N THR A 61 -8.21 -7.10 -5.71
CA THR A 61 -7.98 -6.50 -7.03
C THR A 61 -7.05 -7.33 -7.93
N GLY A 62 -6.70 -8.56 -7.52
CA GLY A 62 -5.91 -9.50 -8.30
C GLY A 62 -4.40 -9.33 -8.15
N GLY A 63 -3.95 -8.56 -7.17
CA GLY A 63 -2.56 -8.50 -6.74
C GLY A 63 -2.22 -9.53 -5.66
N CYS A 64 -1.15 -9.26 -4.91
CA CYS A 64 -0.68 -10.16 -3.86
C CYS A 64 -0.21 -9.43 -2.60
N VAL A 65 -0.16 -10.17 -1.49
CA VAL A 65 0.46 -9.77 -0.23
C VAL A 65 1.69 -10.64 -0.04
N ALA A 66 2.89 -10.06 -0.06
CA ALA A 66 4.12 -10.85 -0.01
C ALA A 66 5.32 -10.09 0.58
N ASP A 67 6.48 -10.77 0.66
CA ASP A 67 7.76 -10.11 0.94
C ASP A 67 8.30 -9.38 -0.31
N SER A 68 9.40 -8.65 -0.14
CA SER A 68 9.96 -7.82 -1.22
C SER A 68 10.39 -8.60 -2.47
N LEU A 69 10.94 -9.80 -2.33
CA LEU A 69 11.43 -10.58 -3.47
C LEU A 69 10.24 -11.13 -4.26
N GLU A 70 9.25 -11.65 -3.55
CA GLU A 70 8.07 -12.22 -4.17
C GLU A 70 7.20 -11.15 -4.83
N MET A 71 7.06 -9.96 -4.23
CA MET A 71 6.39 -8.82 -4.86
C MET A 71 7.05 -8.42 -6.19
N ALA A 72 8.39 -8.44 -6.26
CA ALA A 72 9.10 -8.07 -7.46
C ALA A 72 8.99 -9.14 -8.56
N ARG A 73 9.04 -10.44 -8.19
CA ARG A 73 8.79 -11.55 -9.11
C ARG A 73 7.37 -11.51 -9.68
N PHE A 74 6.38 -11.35 -8.80
CA PHE A 74 4.99 -11.18 -9.21
C PHE A 74 4.86 -10.02 -10.22
N GLY A 75 5.43 -8.85 -9.90
CA GLY A 75 5.37 -7.68 -10.77
C GLY A 75 5.99 -7.92 -12.15
N LYS A 76 7.11 -8.65 -12.21
CA LYS A 76 7.79 -9.02 -13.46
C LYS A 76 6.95 -9.94 -14.34
N ASP A 77 6.27 -10.91 -13.75
CA ASP A 77 5.51 -11.94 -14.47
C ASP A 77 4.05 -11.54 -14.75
N HIS A 78 3.55 -10.48 -14.10
CA HIS A 78 2.17 -10.02 -14.22
C HIS A 78 1.94 -9.22 -15.54
N PRO A 79 0.81 -9.41 -16.24
CA PRO A 79 0.53 -8.73 -17.52
C PRO A 79 0.22 -7.23 -17.42
N ALA A 80 0.13 -6.68 -16.21
CA ALA A 80 -0.16 -5.27 -15.99
C ALA A 80 1.06 -4.41 -16.35
N THR A 81 0.85 -3.32 -17.07
CA THR A 81 1.93 -2.41 -17.47
C THR A 81 2.35 -1.45 -16.35
N THR A 82 1.62 -1.44 -15.23
CA THR A 82 1.90 -0.59 -14.08
C THR A 82 1.84 -1.41 -12.80
N LEU A 83 2.91 -1.36 -12.02
CA LEU A 83 2.96 -1.97 -10.69
C LEU A 83 2.86 -0.88 -9.63
N ILE A 84 1.86 -0.98 -8.76
CA ILE A 84 1.73 -0.16 -7.56
C ILE A 84 2.26 -0.98 -6.40
N VAL A 85 3.31 -0.47 -5.75
CA VAL A 85 3.95 -1.11 -4.59
C VAL A 85 3.49 -0.41 -3.32
N ALA A 86 2.62 -1.06 -2.54
CA ALA A 86 2.32 -0.66 -1.18
C ALA A 86 3.40 -1.22 -0.25
N GLY A 87 4.43 -0.40 -0.04
CA GLY A 87 5.59 -0.72 0.76
C GLY A 87 6.46 0.53 0.95
N VAL A 88 7.76 0.33 1.14
CA VAL A 88 8.72 1.43 1.25
C VAL A 88 9.46 1.65 -0.06
N ARG A 89 10.10 2.81 -0.18
CA ARG A 89 10.74 3.29 -1.42
C ARG A 89 11.62 2.25 -2.13
N PHE A 90 12.53 1.59 -1.40
CA PHE A 90 13.47 0.67 -2.04
C PHE A 90 12.76 -0.54 -2.68
N MET A 91 11.60 -0.96 -2.16
CA MET A 91 10.85 -2.09 -2.73
C MET A 91 10.34 -1.74 -4.14
N GLY A 92 9.91 -0.48 -4.34
CA GLY A 92 9.54 0.03 -5.65
C GLY A 92 10.74 0.14 -6.60
N GLU A 93 11.91 0.54 -6.09
CA GLU A 93 13.15 0.57 -6.87
C GLU A 93 13.57 -0.85 -7.30
N THR A 94 13.51 -1.84 -6.40
CA THR A 94 13.77 -3.25 -6.72
C THR A 94 12.82 -3.78 -7.79
N ALA A 95 11.52 -3.52 -7.67
CA ALA A 95 10.54 -3.97 -8.65
C ALA A 95 10.67 -3.29 -10.01
N LYS A 96 11.34 -2.12 -10.09
CA LYS A 96 11.61 -1.45 -11.36
C LYS A 96 12.84 -2.00 -12.09
N ILE A 97 13.75 -2.66 -11.37
CA ILE A 97 14.98 -3.24 -11.91
C ILE A 97 14.73 -4.62 -12.52
N LEU A 98 13.80 -5.39 -11.93
CA LEU A 98 13.42 -6.74 -12.35
C LEU A 98 12.38 -6.74 -13.48
#